data_AF-A0A937Z9I3-F1
#
_entry.id   AF-A0A937Z9I3-F1
#
_cell.length_a   1.000
_cell.length_b   1.000
_cell.length_c   1.000
_cell.angle_alpha   90.00
_cell.angle_beta   90.00
_cell.angle_gamma   90.00
#
_symmetry.space_group_name_H-M   'P 1'
#
loop_
_entity.id
_entity.type
_entity.pdbx_description
1 polymer ?
#
loop_
_entity_poly.entity_id
_entity_poly.type
_entity_poly.pdbx_seq_one_letter_code
_entity_poly.pdbx_strand_id
1 'polypeptide(L)'
;QLIAAANDQVKAAKLALDGVRQEFAAGTRTTLDVLDAQAVVVSARTNLVNAQRNQVIAVYQLLAAIGHLTARDLALDVPYYDADENYRRVRNKIIGTDANTIE
;
A
#
# COMPACT_ATOMS: atom_id res chain seq x y z
N GLN A 1 8.47 -0.59 13.23
CA GLN A 1 8.08 -1.57 14.27
C GLN A 1 6.94 -2.48 13.80
N LEU A 2 5.82 -1.97 13.26
CA LEU A 2 4.70 -2.81 12.77
C LEU A 2 5.09 -3.81 11.66
N ILE A 3 5.88 -3.40 10.67
CA ILE A 3 6.33 -4.30 9.59
C ILE A 3 7.26 -5.40 10.12
N ALA A 4 8.12 -5.08 11.09
CA ALA A 4 8.99 -6.08 11.73
C ALA A 4 8.15 -7.12 12.48
N ALA A 5 7.17 -6.67 13.27
CA ALA A 5 6.23 -7.56 13.96
C ALA A 5 5.43 -8.43 13.00
N ALA A 6 4.92 -7.87 11.89
CA ALA A 6 4.20 -8.62 10.86
C ALA A 6 5.10 -9.64 10.13
N ASN A 7 6.37 -9.29 9.88
CA ASN A 7 7.35 -10.23 9.34
C ASN A 7 7.62 -11.40 10.30
N ASP A 8 7.77 -11.12 11.59
CA ASP A 8 8.00 -12.16 12.59
C ASP A 8 6.77 -13.04 12.77
N GLN A 9 5.55 -12.48 12.66
CA GLN A 9 4.31 -13.24 12.62
C GLN A 9 4.27 -14.21 11.43
N VAL A 10 4.71 -13.79 10.23
CA VAL A 10 4.80 -14.68 9.05
C VAL A 10 5.81 -15.80 9.30
N LYS A 11 6.96 -15.52 9.92
CA LYS A 11 7.96 -16.55 10.25
C LYS A 11 7.39 -17.56 11.26
N ALA A 12 6.76 -17.07 12.32
CA ALA A 12 6.14 -17.92 13.34
C ALA A 12 5.03 -18.80 12.76
N ALA A 13 4.16 -18.24 11.92
CA ALA A 13 3.10 -19.00 11.25
C ALA A 13 3.66 -20.09 10.32
N LYS A 14 4.76 -19.83 9.60
CA LYS A 14 5.43 -20.83 8.77
C LYS A 14 6.01 -21.97 9.61
N LEU A 15 6.69 -21.64 10.71
CA LEU A 15 7.22 -22.64 11.63
C LEU A 15 6.10 -23.51 12.22
N ALA A 16 4.98 -22.90 12.60
CA ALA A 16 3.81 -23.64 13.10
C ALA A 16 3.22 -24.57 12.04
N LEU A 17 3.10 -24.11 10.78
CA LEU A 17 2.66 -24.96 9.67
C LEU A 17 3.59 -26.15 9.45
N ASP A 18 4.91 -25.94 9.53
CA ASP A 18 5.87 -27.03 9.39
C ASP A 18 5.77 -28.04 10.53
N GLY A 19 5.50 -27.58 11.77
CA GLY A 19 5.18 -28.45 12.90
C GLY A 19 3.91 -29.29 12.66
N VAL A 20 2.81 -28.65 12.25
CA VAL A 20 1.54 -29.35 11.96
C VAL A 20 1.69 -30.35 10.80
N ARG A 21 2.53 -30.05 9.81
CA ARG A 21 2.85 -30.99 8.71
C ARG A 21 3.62 -32.22 9.21
N GLN A 22 4.55 -32.03 10.15
CA GLN A 22 5.26 -33.15 10.76
C GLN A 22 4.32 -34.02 11.60
N GLU A 23 3.44 -33.41 12.39
CA GLU A 23 2.41 -34.11 13.16
C GLU A 23 1.41 -34.85 12.24
N PHE A 24 1.03 -34.25 11.12
CA PHE A 24 0.21 -34.89 10.10
C PHE A 24 0.89 -36.12 9.48
N ALA A 25 2.18 -36.01 9.15
CA ALA A 25 2.96 -37.14 8.63
C ALA A 25 3.13 -38.27 9.66
N ALA A 26 3.16 -37.93 10.95
CA ALA A 26 3.15 -38.89 12.06
C ALA A 26 1.75 -39.47 12.35
N GLY A 27 0.69 -38.98 11.68
CA GLY A 27 -0.68 -39.44 11.86
C GLY A 27 -1.39 -38.89 13.11
N THR A 28 -0.82 -37.91 13.80
CA THR A 28 -1.40 -37.32 15.02
C THR A 28 -2.28 -36.09 14.75
N ARG A 29 -2.24 -35.57 13.52
CA ARG A 29 -3.07 -34.47 13.01
C ARG A 29 -3.81 -34.88 11.75
N THR A 30 -4.86 -34.13 11.42
CA THR A 30 -5.67 -34.33 10.21
C THR A 30 -5.24 -33.41 9.08
N THR A 31 -5.74 -33.67 7.87
CA THR A 31 -5.56 -32.76 6.73
C THR A 31 -6.19 -31.39 6.96
N LEU A 32 -7.26 -31.32 7.78
CA LEU A 32 -7.92 -30.08 8.14
C LEU A 32 -7.00 -29.19 9.01
N ASP A 33 -6.26 -29.78 9.96
CA ASP A 33 -5.28 -29.04 10.76
C ASP A 33 -4.19 -28.39 9.88
N VAL A 34 -3.72 -29.11 8.85
CA VAL A 34 -2.74 -28.58 7.90
C VAL A 34 -3.34 -27.42 7.09
N LEU A 35 -4.59 -27.54 6.65
CA LEU A 35 -5.28 -26.49 5.91
C LEU A 35 -5.49 -25.24 6.77
N ASP A 36 -5.88 -25.42 8.04
CA ASP A 36 -6.04 -24.32 9.00
C ASP A 36 -4.71 -23.60 9.24
N ALA A 37 -3.62 -24.35 9.43
CA ALA A 37 -2.28 -23.78 9.57
C ALA A 37 -1.83 -23.03 8.30
N GLN A 38 -2.19 -23.51 7.11
CA GLN A 38 -1.96 -22.79 5.86
C GLN A 38 -2.77 -21.48 5.80
N ALA A 39 -4.03 -21.49 6.22
CA ALA A 39 -4.86 -20.30 6.31
C ALA A 39 -4.25 -19.24 7.25
N VAL A 40 -3.66 -19.66 8.37
CA VAL A 40 -2.94 -18.76 9.29
C VAL A 40 -1.73 -18.11 8.60
N VAL A 41 -0.94 -18.86 7.83
CA VAL A 41 0.18 -18.29 7.06
C VAL A 41 -0.29 -17.28 6.03
N VAL A 42 -1.38 -17.58 5.32
CA VAL A 42 -1.96 -16.66 4.32
C VAL A 42 -2.44 -15.37 5.00
N SER A 43 -3.18 -15.49 6.10
CA SER A 43 -3.63 -14.34 6.90
C SER A 43 -2.46 -13.47 7.38
N ALA A 44 -1.39 -14.09 7.90
CA ALA A 44 -0.19 -13.38 8.33
C ALA A 44 0.49 -12.62 7.18
N ARG A 45 0.54 -13.21 5.98
CA ARG A 45 1.08 -12.53 4.78
C ARG A 45 0.23 -11.34 4.36
N THR A 46 -1.09 -11.48 4.39
CA THR A 46 -2.02 -10.36 4.10
C THR A 46 -1.81 -9.22 5.08
N ASN A 47 -1.62 -9.51 6.37
CA ASN A 47 -1.32 -8.50 7.38
C ASN A 47 0.00 -7.78 7.12
N LEU A 48 1.04 -8.49 6.68
CA LEU A 48 2.31 -7.89 6.29
C LEU A 48 2.15 -6.92 5.10
N VAL A 49 1.43 -7.32 4.06
CA VAL A 49 1.16 -6.47 2.89
C VAL A 49 0.36 -5.23 3.30
N ASN A 50 -0.64 -5.38 4.16
CA ASN A 50 -1.41 -4.25 4.69
C ASN A 50 -0.53 -3.30 5.51
N ALA A 51 0.37 -3.82 6.35
CA ALA A 51 1.30 -2.99 7.11
C ALA A 51 2.25 -2.19 6.21
N GLN A 52 2.75 -2.81 5.13
CA GLN A 52 3.58 -2.14 4.13
C GLN A 52 2.79 -1.06 3.38
N ARG A 53 1.57 -1.37 2.95
CA ARG A 53 0.68 -0.40 2.29
C ARG A 53 0.38 0.80 3.19
N ASN A 54 0.08 0.56 4.47
CA ASN A 54 -0.20 1.62 5.42
C ASN A 54 1.01 2.54 5.65
N GLN A 55 2.23 1.99 5.62
CA GLN A 55 3.44 2.83 5.65
C GLN A 55 3.51 3.76 4.44
N VAL A 56 3.26 3.24 3.23
CA VAL A 56 3.27 4.05 2.00
C VAL A 56 2.21 5.15 2.06
N ILE A 57 0.99 4.82 2.49
CA ILE A 57 -0.08 5.81 2.69
C ILE A 57 0.34 6.88 3.70
N ALA A 58 0.94 6.49 4.83
CA ALA A 58 1.40 7.42 5.85
C ALA A 58 2.48 8.37 5.32
N VAL A 59 3.37 7.90 4.44
CA VAL A 59 4.37 8.75 3.77
C VAL A 59 3.69 9.79 2.88
N TYR A 60 2.71 9.40 2.06
CA TYR A 60 1.97 10.34 1.23
C TYR A 60 1.13 11.32 2.04
N GLN A 61 0.54 10.88 3.15
CA GLN A 61 -0.16 11.76 4.09
C GLN A 61 0.78 12.78 4.71
N LEU A 62 2.01 12.38 5.06
CA LEU A 62 3.03 13.29 5.55
C LEU A 62 3.40 14.31 4.47
N LEU A 63 3.67 13.87 3.24
CA LEU A 63 3.94 14.76 2.10
C LEU A 63 2.81 15.76 1.89
N ALA A 64 1.56 15.34 1.98
CA ALA A 64 0.40 16.22 1.87
C ALA A 64 0.37 17.26 2.99
N ALA A 65 0.60 16.84 4.24
CA ALA A 65 0.56 17.71 5.41
C ALA A 65 1.65 18.80 5.38
N ILE A 66 2.82 18.50 4.81
CA ILE A 66 3.91 19.48 4.63
C ILE A 66 3.82 20.24 3.29
N GLY A 67 2.79 19.99 2.47
CA GLY A 67 2.57 20.67 1.19
C GLY A 67 3.42 20.16 0.01
N HIS A 68 4.16 19.06 0.20
CA HIS A 68 5.02 18.44 -0.82
C HIS A 68 4.35 17.29 -1.59
N LEU A 69 3.04 17.07 -1.43
CA LEU A 69 2.30 16.16 -2.31
C LEU A 69 1.91 16.88 -3.61
N THR A 70 2.93 17.33 -4.36
CA THR A 70 2.75 17.97 -5.66
C THR A 70 3.35 17.11 -6.78
N ALA A 71 2.82 17.25 -8.00
CA ALA A 71 3.36 16.54 -9.15
C ALA A 71 4.86 16.82 -9.36
N ARG A 72 5.28 18.06 -9.05
CA ARG A 72 6.67 18.52 -9.16
C ARG A 72 7.57 17.86 -8.13
N ASP A 73 7.15 17.81 -6.86
CA ASP A 73 7.93 17.20 -5.77
C ASP A 73 8.04 15.66 -5.90
N LEU A 74 7.02 15.02 -6.49
CA LEU A 74 7.01 13.58 -6.79
C LEU A 74 7.64 13.24 -8.16
N ALA A 75 8.11 14.24 -8.91
CA ALA A 75 8.70 14.10 -10.24
C ALA A 75 7.85 13.25 -11.22
N LEU A 76 6.52 13.46 -11.20
CA LEU A 76 5.63 12.78 -12.14
C LEU A 76 5.76 13.36 -13.54
N ASP A 77 5.74 12.48 -14.55
CA ASP A 77 5.70 12.85 -15.96
C ASP A 77 4.28 13.30 -16.36
N VAL A 78 3.88 14.45 -15.82
CA VAL A 78 2.62 15.11 -16.12
C VAL A 78 2.85 16.62 -16.24
N PRO A 79 2.05 17.32 -17.06
CA PRO A 79 2.10 18.77 -17.13
C PRO A 79 1.88 19.39 -15.74
N TYR A 80 2.84 20.20 -15.30
CA TYR A 80 2.75 20.87 -14.00
C TYR A 80 1.81 22.07 -14.08
N TYR A 81 0.95 22.24 -13.08
CA TYR A 81 0.09 23.40 -12.99
C TYR A 81 0.90 24.68 -12.69
N ASP A 82 0.86 25.65 -13.60
CA ASP A 82 1.41 26.99 -13.41
C ASP A 82 0.27 27.99 -13.15
N ALA A 83 0.27 28.62 -11.97
CA ALA A 83 -0.78 29.55 -11.56
C ALA A 83 -0.75 30.87 -12.35
N ASP A 84 0.44 31.35 -12.74
CA ASP A 84 0.59 32.60 -13.48
C ASP A 84 0.14 32.43 -14.94
N GLU A 85 0.49 31.31 -15.56
CA GLU A 85 0.01 30.96 -16.90
C GLU A 85 -1.52 30.82 -16.92
N ASN A 86 -2.09 30.09 -15.95
CA ASN A 86 -3.53 29.91 -15.87
C ASN A 86 -4.27 31.24 -15.58
N TYR A 87 -3.72 32.08 -14.71
CA TYR A 87 -4.27 33.41 -14.44
C TYR A 87 -4.28 34.27 -15.71
N ARG A 88 -3.18 34.33 -16.47
CA ARG A 88 -3.12 35.07 -17.74
C ARG A 88 -4.12 34.53 -18.77
N ARG A 89 -4.31 33.22 -18.82
CA ARG A 89 -5.26 32.55 -19.72
C ARG A 89 -6.73 32.90 -19.41
N VAL A 90 -7.09 33.05 -18.14
CA VAL A 90 -8.48 33.23 -17.69
C VAL A 90 -8.85 34.69 -17.42
N ARG A 91 -7.90 35.56 -17.05
CA ARG A 91 -8.19 36.95 -16.58
C ARG A 91 -8.98 37.84 -17.55
N ASN A 92 -8.92 37.55 -18.85
CA ASN A 92 -9.63 38.33 -19.88
C ASN A 92 -10.85 37.58 -20.45
N LYS A 93 -11.25 36.44 -19.86
CA LYS A 93 -12.39 35.64 -20.30
C LYS A 93 -13.61 35.92 -19.42
N ILE A 94 -14.71 36.29 -20.08
CA ILE A 94 -15.98 36.68 -19.42
C ILE A 94 -16.80 35.44 -19.01
N ILE A 95 -16.54 34.28 -19.63
CA ILE A 95 -17.17 32.98 -19.33
C ILE A 95 -16.08 31.89 -19.40
N GLY A 96 -16.04 30.98 -18.40
CA GLY A 96 -14.99 29.98 -18.20
C GLY A 96 -15.17 28.66 -18.96
N THR A 97 -15.56 28.68 -20.24
CA THR A 97 -15.98 27.47 -20.97
C THR A 97 -14.88 26.71 -21.72
N ASP A 98 -13.62 27.15 -21.71
CA ASP A 98 -12.55 26.40 -22.40
C ASP A 98 -11.52 25.90 -21.38
N ALA A 99 -11.83 24.78 -20.73
CA ALA A 99 -10.81 23.92 -20.17
C ALA A 99 -10.31 23.00 -21.29
N ASN A 100 -9.33 23.46 -22.07
CA ASN A 100 -8.42 22.50 -22.69
C ASN A 100 -7.60 21.91 -21.55
N THR A 101 -8.17 20.86 -20.94
CA THR A 101 -7.45 19.92 -20.11
C THR A 101 -6.37 19.30 -20.98
N ILE A 102 -5.18 19.27 -20.43
CA ILE A 102 -3.90 19.08 -21.10
C ILE A 102 -3.87 17.66 -21.72
N GLU A 103 -3.50 17.56 -23.01
CA GLU A 103 -2.95 16.31 -23.60
C GLU A 103 -1.53 16.09 -23.08
#